data_AF-A0AA41L949-F1
#
_entry.id   AF-A0AA41L949-F1
#
_cell.length_a   1.000
_cell.length_b   1.000
_cell.length_c   1.000
_cell.angle_alpha   90.00
_cell.angle_beta   90.00
_cell.angle_gamma   90.00
#
_symmetry.space_group_name_H-M   'P 1'
#
loop_
_entity.id
_entity.type
_entity.pdbx_description
1 polymer ?
#
loop_
_entity_poly.entity_id
_entity_poly.type
_entity_poly.pdbx_seq_one_letter_code
_entity_poly.pdbx_strand_id
1 'polypeptide(L)'
;MSSTTFEIEKLYIEFFNRPADAGGLQYWSNAANNGATITQIAHAMENSVEYHAAFTQSWNDGVASSVDHAFMNMFDRHASMAELSTWGVKLYGALVEHTPTSDVIMQIGDAAVGADLQHLMQKVTDAVPVQLVGVQTHEAVHAAIA
;
A
#
# COMPACT_ATOMS: atom_id res chain seq x y z
N MET A 1 8.23 15.44 -5.99
CA MET A 1 6.93 15.59 -5.31
C MET A 1 6.07 14.43 -5.77
N SER A 2 5.69 13.52 -4.87
CA SER A 2 4.79 12.42 -5.23
C SER A 2 3.43 13.01 -5.63
N SER A 3 2.83 12.50 -6.70
CA SER A 3 1.51 12.97 -7.13
C SER A 3 0.42 12.27 -6.34
N THR A 4 -0.72 12.91 -6.11
CA THR A 4 -1.88 12.30 -5.46
C THR A 4 -2.27 10.97 -6.10
N THR A 5 -2.21 10.89 -7.44
CA THR A 5 -2.43 9.67 -8.21
C THR A 5 -1.45 8.57 -7.82
N PHE A 6 -0.16 8.90 -7.71
CA PHE A 6 0.87 7.94 -7.32
C PHE A 6 0.62 7.36 -5.92
N GLU A 7 0.28 8.21 -4.94
CA GLU A 7 -0.04 7.75 -3.58
C GLU A 7 -1.28 6.87 -3.52
N ILE A 8 -2.31 7.19 -4.33
CA ILE A 8 -3.50 6.35 -4.41
C ILE A 8 -3.16 4.99 -5.04
N GLU A 9 -2.41 4.97 -6.14
CA GLU A 9 -1.97 3.71 -6.75
C GLU A 9 -1.13 2.88 -5.78
N LYS A 10 -0.26 3.53 -4.99
CA LYS A 10 0.49 2.88 -3.92
C LYS A 10 -0.45 2.19 -2.92
N LEU A 11 -1.47 2.89 -2.39
CA LEU A 11 -2.44 2.27 -1.48
C LEU A 11 -3.15 1.06 -2.12
N TYR A 12 -3.48 1.12 -3.42
CA TYR A 12 -4.12 0.00 -4.11
C TYR A 12 -3.19 -1.22 -4.24
N ILE A 13 -1.91 -1.00 -4.55
CA ILE A 13 -0.91 -2.09 -4.58
C ILE A 13 -0.71 -2.66 -3.17
N GLU A 14 -0.54 -1.80 -2.17
CA GLU A 14 -0.34 -2.20 -0.78
C GLU A 14 -1.51 -3.02 -0.24
N PHE A 15 -2.74 -2.63 -0.56
CA PHE A 15 -3.92 -3.26 0.03
C PHE A 15 -4.51 -4.39 -0.80
N PHE A 16 -4.44 -4.30 -2.11
CA PHE A 16 -5.21 -5.17 -3.01
C PHE A 16 -4.34 -5.89 -4.04
N ASN A 17 -3.02 -5.62 -4.07
CA ASN A 17 -2.09 -6.17 -5.05
C ASN A 17 -2.54 -5.96 -6.51
N ARG A 18 -3.21 -4.84 -6.77
CA ARG A 18 -3.70 -4.48 -8.10
C ARG A 18 -3.65 -2.98 -8.29
N PRO A 19 -3.52 -2.47 -9.52
CA PRO A 19 -3.77 -1.07 -9.82
C PRO A 19 -5.20 -0.65 -9.45
N ALA A 20 -5.37 0.64 -9.18
CA ALA A 20 -6.69 1.23 -9.05
C ALA A 20 -7.46 1.07 -10.37
N ASP A 21 -8.75 0.74 -10.29
CA ASP A 21 -9.62 0.92 -11.45
C ASP A 21 -9.91 2.40 -11.67
N ALA A 22 -10.33 2.77 -12.88
CA ALA A 22 -10.57 4.16 -13.24
C ALA A 22 -11.59 4.86 -12.32
N GLY A 23 -12.61 4.13 -11.85
CA GLY A 23 -13.63 4.68 -10.95
C GLY A 23 -13.08 4.95 -9.55
N GLY A 24 -12.35 3.97 -9.00
CA GLY A 24 -11.65 4.08 -7.74
C GLY A 24 -10.63 5.21 -7.72
N LEU A 25 -9.77 5.28 -8.75
CA LEU A 25 -8.75 6.32 -8.86
C LEU A 25 -9.38 7.72 -8.91
N GLN A 26 -10.44 7.90 -9.70
CA GLN A 26 -11.16 9.17 -9.78
C GLN A 26 -11.83 9.53 -8.45
N TYR A 27 -12.46 8.57 -7.77
CA TYR A 27 -13.13 8.79 -6.48
C TYR A 27 -12.14 9.28 -5.42
N TRP A 28 -11.02 8.58 -5.24
CA TRP A 28 -10.02 8.95 -4.24
C TRP A 28 -9.24 10.21 -4.61
N SER A 29 -8.99 10.44 -5.91
CA SER A 29 -8.37 11.68 -6.38
C SER A 29 -9.27 12.89 -6.07
N ASN A 30 -10.59 12.75 -6.24
CA ASN A 30 -11.54 13.80 -5.86
C ASN A 30 -11.58 14.01 -4.34
N ALA A 31 -11.51 12.94 -3.54
CA ALA A 31 -11.43 13.07 -2.09
C ALA A 31 -10.17 13.84 -1.66
N ALA A 32 -9.02 13.52 -2.24
CA ALA A 32 -7.77 14.23 -2.00
C ALA A 32 -7.81 15.69 -2.46
N ASN A 33 -8.40 15.97 -3.64
CA ASN A 33 -8.62 17.34 -4.13
C ASN A 33 -9.54 18.16 -3.20
N ASN A 34 -10.45 17.48 -2.49
CA ASN A 34 -11.32 18.09 -1.47
C ASN A 34 -10.67 18.17 -0.08
N GLY A 35 -9.37 17.86 0.04
CA GLY A 35 -8.59 18.02 1.27
C GLY A 35 -8.43 16.76 2.12
N ALA A 36 -8.90 15.60 1.67
CA ALA A 36 -8.62 14.34 2.37
C ALA A 36 -7.11 14.00 2.28
N THR A 37 -6.52 13.56 3.39
CA THR A 37 -5.15 13.07 3.39
C THR A 37 -5.09 11.63 2.88
N ILE A 38 -3.90 11.19 2.44
CA ILE A 38 -3.68 9.80 2.02
C ILE A 38 -4.00 8.81 3.16
N THR A 39 -3.63 9.14 4.40
CA THR A 39 -4.00 8.36 5.58
C THR A 39 -5.51 8.27 5.78
N GLN A 40 -6.26 9.38 5.61
CA GLN A 40 -7.72 9.35 5.71
C GLN A 40 -8.34 8.50 4.59
N ILE A 41 -7.77 8.52 3.39
CA ILE A 41 -8.17 7.66 2.29
C ILE A 41 -7.89 6.19 2.62
N ALA A 42 -6.72 5.87 3.17
CA ALA A 42 -6.38 4.53 3.61
C ALA A 42 -7.33 3.99 4.67
N HIS A 43 -7.65 4.80 5.69
CA HIS A 43 -8.64 4.47 6.72
C HIS A 43 -10.04 4.25 6.12
N ALA A 44 -10.41 5.04 5.10
CA ALA A 44 -11.67 4.85 4.39
C ALA A 44 -11.68 3.55 3.56
N MET A 45 -10.57 3.19 2.93
CA MET A 45 -10.40 1.93 2.21
C MET A 45 -10.48 0.72 3.16
N GLU A 46 -9.92 0.84 4.37
CA GLU A 46 -9.99 -0.23 5.38
C GLU A 46 -11.42 -0.62 5.75
N ASN A 47 -12.34 0.35 5.78
CA ASN A 47 -13.75 0.12 6.05
C ASN A 47 -14.52 -0.51 4.87
N SER A 48 -13.84 -0.78 3.74
CA SER A 48 -14.46 -1.40 2.57
C SER A 48 -14.51 -2.93 2.70
N VAL A 49 -15.53 -3.53 2.09
CA VAL A 49 -15.64 -4.99 1.99
C VAL A 49 -14.44 -5.59 1.25
N GLU A 50 -13.84 -4.85 0.31
CA GLU A 50 -12.66 -5.28 -0.45
C GLU A 50 -11.44 -5.44 0.46
N TYR A 51 -11.18 -4.47 1.35
CA TYR A 51 -10.05 -4.54 2.28
C TYR A 51 -10.21 -5.68 3.27
N HIS A 52 -11.42 -5.85 3.79
CA HIS A 52 -11.73 -7.01 4.64
C HIS A 52 -11.54 -8.33 3.87
N ALA A 53 -11.93 -8.43 2.60
CA ALA A 53 -11.66 -9.64 1.81
C ALA A 53 -10.16 -9.89 1.57
N ALA A 54 -9.37 -8.83 1.43
CA ALA A 54 -7.93 -8.92 1.16
C ALA A 54 -7.08 -9.24 2.40
N PHE A 55 -7.42 -8.72 3.58
CA PHE A 55 -6.61 -8.88 4.81
C PHE A 55 -7.27 -9.68 5.93
N THR A 56 -8.60 -9.75 5.96
CA THR A 56 -9.37 -10.38 7.05
C THR A 56 -9.83 -11.80 6.71
N GLN A 57 -9.00 -12.58 6.01
CA GLN A 57 -9.20 -14.03 6.01
C GLN A 57 -9.18 -14.51 7.47
N SER A 58 -10.33 -15.05 7.85
CA SER A 58 -10.95 -14.87 9.15
C SER A 58 -10.30 -15.70 10.25
N TRP A 59 -9.68 -15.08 11.27
CA TRP A 59 -9.22 -15.67 12.56
C TRP A 59 -8.42 -17.00 12.52
N ASN A 60 -8.31 -17.66 11.37
CA ASN A 60 -7.82 -19.01 11.15
C ASN A 60 -6.39 -18.97 10.58
N ASP A 61 -6.04 -17.92 9.83
CA ASP A 61 -4.73 -17.78 9.19
C ASP A 61 -3.72 -16.99 10.06
N GLY A 62 -4.22 -16.19 11.01
CA GLY A 62 -3.42 -15.48 12.02
C GLY A 62 -2.67 -14.25 11.50
N VAL A 63 -2.23 -13.37 12.41
CA VAL A 63 -1.55 -12.10 12.09
C VAL A 63 -0.28 -12.27 11.26
N ALA A 64 0.41 -13.40 11.41
CA ALA A 64 1.60 -13.70 10.62
C ALA A 64 1.26 -13.93 9.13
N SER A 65 0.14 -14.62 8.83
CA SER A 65 -0.28 -14.81 7.44
C SER A 65 -0.75 -13.51 6.80
N SER A 66 -1.41 -12.63 7.55
CA SER A 66 -1.80 -11.31 7.04
C SER A 66 -0.58 -10.44 6.70
N VAL A 67 0.47 -10.50 7.54
CA VAL A 67 1.75 -9.82 7.25
C VAL A 67 2.42 -10.44 6.04
N ASP A 68 2.50 -11.77 5.95
CA ASP A 68 3.13 -12.43 4.80
C ASP A 68 2.41 -12.09 3.49
N HIS A 69 1.07 -12.02 3.53
CA HIS A 69 0.26 -11.57 2.39
C HIS A 69 0.58 -10.12 1.99
N ALA A 70 0.74 -9.21 2.95
CA ALA A 70 1.17 -7.84 2.67
C ALA A 70 2.54 -7.79 1.97
N PHE A 71 3.50 -8.61 2.42
CA PHE A 71 4.82 -8.72 1.81
C PHE A 71 4.77 -9.28 0.39
N MET A 72 3.96 -10.31 0.15
CA MET A 72 3.74 -10.84 -1.20
C MET A 72 3.08 -9.79 -2.10
N ASN A 73 2.13 -9.02 -1.58
CA ASN A 73 1.44 -7.99 -2.36
C ASN A 73 2.36 -6.82 -2.72
N MET A 74 3.19 -6.36 -1.78
CA MET A 74 4.05 -5.18 -1.99
C MET A 74 5.36 -5.52 -2.70
N PHE A 75 5.97 -6.65 -2.36
CA PHE A 75 7.38 -6.94 -2.67
C PHE A 75 7.59 -8.23 -3.45
N ASP A 76 6.51 -8.98 -3.74
CA ASP A 76 6.55 -10.29 -4.41
C ASP A 76 7.49 -11.30 -3.73
N ARG A 77 7.58 -11.23 -2.40
CA ARG A 77 8.35 -12.17 -1.56
C ARG A 77 7.67 -12.45 -0.23
N HIS A 78 8.03 -13.58 0.39
CA HIS A 78 7.63 -13.88 1.76
C HIS A 78 8.39 -13.02 2.77
N ALA A 79 7.73 -12.76 3.90
CA ALA A 79 8.37 -12.12 5.05
C ALA A 79 9.31 -13.11 5.77
N SER A 80 10.46 -12.63 6.20
CA SER A 80 11.35 -13.37 7.10
C SER A 80 10.72 -13.55 8.49
N MET A 81 11.23 -14.49 9.28
CA MET A 81 10.73 -14.70 10.66
C MET A 81 10.86 -13.45 11.54
N ALA A 82 11.88 -12.63 11.32
CA ALA A 82 12.06 -11.37 12.04
C ALA A 82 10.98 -10.35 11.63
N GLU A 83 10.71 -10.21 10.33
CA GLU A 83 9.67 -9.32 9.81
C GLU A 83 8.27 -9.75 10.26
N LEU A 84 7.95 -11.05 10.21
CA LEU A 84 6.71 -11.60 10.74
C LEU A 84 6.52 -11.28 12.23
N SER A 85 7.59 -11.37 13.02
CA SER A 85 7.55 -11.02 14.44
C SER A 85 7.31 -9.52 14.66
N THR A 86 8.09 -8.67 13.99
CA THR A 86 7.99 -7.20 14.13
C THR A 86 6.62 -6.68 13.71
N TRP A 87 6.16 -7.06 12.52
CA TRP A 87 4.90 -6.55 11.96
C TRP A 87 3.69 -7.29 12.52
N GLY A 88 3.81 -8.57 12.86
CA GLY A 88 2.74 -9.34 13.46
C GLY A 88 2.32 -8.81 14.83
N VAL A 89 3.29 -8.37 15.66
CA VAL A 89 2.99 -7.72 16.95
C VAL A 89 2.26 -6.39 16.75
N LYS A 90 2.67 -5.57 15.78
CA LYS A 90 1.99 -4.31 15.46
C LYS A 90 0.57 -4.53 14.96
N LEU A 91 0.39 -5.48 14.03
CA LEU A 91 -0.93 -5.81 13.47
C LEU A 91 -1.86 -6.38 14.54
N TYR A 92 -1.34 -7.26 15.40
CA TYR A 92 -2.08 -7.76 16.56
C TYR A 92 -2.48 -6.63 17.52
N GLY A 93 -1.55 -5.72 17.82
CA GLY A 93 -1.82 -4.54 18.64
C GLY A 93 -2.95 -3.68 18.05
N ALA A 94 -2.89 -3.41 16.74
CA ALA A 94 -3.92 -2.62 16.07
C ALA A 94 -5.32 -3.27 16.16
N LEU A 95 -5.39 -4.59 15.98
CA LEU A 95 -6.64 -5.35 16.12
C LEU A 95 -7.20 -5.30 17.54
N VAL A 96 -6.35 -5.44 18.56
CA VAL A 96 -6.76 -5.41 19.98
C VAL A 96 -7.16 -4.02 20.44
N GLU A 97 -6.44 -3.00 19.99
CA GLU A 97 -6.68 -1.60 20.35
C GLU A 97 -7.76 -0.94 19.49
N HIS A 98 -8.30 -1.66 18.50
CA HIS A 98 -9.26 -1.14 17.52
C HIS A 98 -8.74 0.11 16.78
N THR A 99 -7.45 0.11 16.47
CA THR A 99 -6.83 1.13 15.63
C THR A 99 -6.75 0.64 14.17
N PRO A 100 -6.62 1.56 13.20
CA PRO A 100 -6.59 1.19 11.78
C PRO A 100 -5.43 0.23 11.46
N THR A 101 -5.76 -0.96 10.98
CA THR A 101 -4.76 -1.92 10.51
C THR A 101 -4.06 -1.42 9.24
N SER A 102 -4.74 -0.56 8.47
CA SER A 102 -4.17 0.12 7.31
C SER A 102 -2.92 0.93 7.65
N ASP A 103 -2.82 1.50 8.85
CA ASP A 103 -1.61 2.20 9.30
C ASP A 103 -0.41 1.25 9.42
N VAL A 104 -0.64 0.01 9.85
CA VAL A 104 0.42 -1.00 9.94
C VAL A 104 0.87 -1.44 8.56
N ILE A 105 -0.08 -1.63 7.63
CA ILE A 105 0.22 -2.01 6.25
C ILE A 105 1.00 -0.89 5.54
N MET A 106 0.57 0.36 5.66
CA MET A 106 1.32 1.52 5.14
C MET A 106 2.74 1.60 5.73
N GLN A 107 2.90 1.35 7.04
CA GLN A 107 4.23 1.32 7.66
C GLN A 107 5.14 0.23 7.08
N ILE A 108 4.60 -0.92 6.65
CA ILE A 108 5.39 -1.97 5.98
C ILE A 108 5.93 -1.44 4.66
N GLY A 109 5.07 -0.81 3.84
CA GLY A 109 5.45 -0.22 2.56
C GLY A 109 6.46 0.93 2.72
N ASP A 110 6.26 1.79 3.72
CA ASP A 110 7.16 2.92 4.02
C ASP A 110 8.52 2.47 4.59
N ALA A 111 8.57 1.31 5.25
CA ALA A 111 9.81 0.72 5.74
C ALA A 111 10.60 -0.02 4.65
N ALA A 112 10.06 -0.16 3.44
CA ALA A 112 10.70 -0.83 2.33
C ALA A 112 12.00 -0.11 1.92
N VAL A 113 13.06 -0.89 1.75
CA VAL A 113 14.38 -0.40 1.30
C VAL A 113 14.99 -1.37 0.31
N GLY A 114 15.99 -0.92 -0.45
CA GLY A 114 16.70 -1.77 -1.40
C GLY A 114 15.76 -2.41 -2.44
N ALA A 115 15.81 -3.74 -2.57
CA ALA A 115 15.00 -4.47 -3.54
C ALA A 115 13.50 -4.35 -3.30
N ASP A 116 13.04 -4.28 -2.04
CA ASP A 116 11.61 -4.17 -1.72
C ASP A 116 11.04 -2.85 -2.20
N LEU A 117 11.77 -1.76 -1.95
CA LEU A 117 11.39 -0.44 -2.46
C LEU A 117 11.36 -0.43 -3.99
N GLN A 118 12.34 -1.06 -4.64
CA GLN A 118 12.37 -1.15 -6.11
C GLN A 118 11.15 -1.91 -6.65
N HIS A 119 10.78 -3.05 -6.06
CA HIS A 119 9.60 -3.81 -6.49
C HIS A 119 8.31 -3.02 -6.27
N LEU A 120 8.13 -2.43 -5.08
CA LEU A 120 6.93 -1.63 -4.80
C LEU A 120 6.81 -0.45 -5.78
N MET A 121 7.88 0.31 -5.97
CA MET A 121 7.88 1.45 -6.89
C MET A 121 7.69 1.04 -8.35
N GLN A 122 8.21 -0.12 -8.76
CA GLN A 122 7.97 -0.67 -10.09
C GLN A 122 6.48 -0.98 -10.29
N LYS A 123 5.85 -1.69 -9.34
CA LYS A 123 4.42 -2.01 -9.39
C LYS A 123 3.54 -0.75 -9.44
N VAL A 124 3.88 0.27 -8.65
CA VAL A 124 3.15 1.56 -8.68
C VAL A 124 3.38 2.29 -10.01
N THR A 125 4.60 2.29 -10.54
CA THR A 125 4.91 2.95 -11.82
C THR A 125 4.15 2.28 -12.99
N ASP A 126 4.05 0.96 -12.98
CA ASP A 126 3.29 0.20 -13.98
C ASP A 126 1.78 0.40 -13.86
N ALA A 127 1.30 0.70 -12.64
CA ALA A 127 -0.10 0.99 -12.36
C ALA A 127 -0.52 2.40 -12.83
N VAL A 128 0.39 3.39 -12.79
CA VAL A 128 0.07 4.75 -13.22
C VAL A 128 -0.20 4.79 -14.73
N PRO A 129 -1.40 5.18 -15.19
CA PRO A 129 -1.70 5.24 -16.61
C PRO A 129 -0.82 6.29 -17.31
N VAL A 130 -0.07 5.84 -18.33
CA VAL A 130 0.87 6.63 -19.16
C VAL A 130 0.25 7.94 -19.71
N GLN A 131 -1.08 8.04 -19.78
CA GLN A 131 -1.79 9.20 -20.34
C GLN A 131 -1.86 10.45 -19.46
N LEU A 132 -1.37 10.40 -18.21
CA LEU A 132 -1.15 11.61 -17.39
C LEU A 132 0.31 12.08 -17.38
N VAL A 133 1.22 11.35 -18.05
CA VAL A 133 2.66 11.68 -18.19
C VAL A 133 2.86 12.66 -19.36
N GLY A 134 2.01 13.67 -19.45
CA GLY A 134 2.35 14.88 -20.18
C GLY A 134 3.26 15.71 -19.28
N VAL A 135 4.58 15.68 -19.56
CA VAL A 135 5.67 16.36 -18.85
C VAL A 135 6.32 15.49 -17.74
N GLN A 136 7.64 15.32 -17.85
CA GLN A 136 8.54 14.57 -16.94
C GLN A 136 8.78 13.09 -17.26
N THR A 137 8.83 12.71 -18.53
CA THR A 137 9.71 11.60 -18.90
C THR A 137 11.17 12.03 -18.66
N HIS A 138 11.87 11.33 -17.76
CA HIS A 138 13.31 11.04 -17.83
C HIS A 138 14.30 11.58 -16.76
N GLU A 139 13.89 12.05 -15.56
CA GLU A 139 14.91 12.47 -14.56
C GLU A 139 14.83 11.89 -13.13
N ALA A 140 13.81 11.12 -12.73
CA ALA A 140 13.70 10.72 -11.32
C ALA A 140 14.41 9.40 -10.94
N VAL A 141 14.79 8.54 -11.89
CA VAL A 141 15.33 7.21 -11.55
C VAL A 141 16.79 7.25 -11.08
N HIS A 142 17.54 8.33 -11.34
CA HIS A 142 18.94 8.44 -10.91
C HIS A 142 19.16 9.07 -9.53
N ALA A 143 18.15 9.68 -8.91
CA ALA A 143 18.35 10.45 -7.66
C ALA A 143 18.08 9.69 -6.36
N ALA A 144 17.58 8.45 -6.43
CA ALA A 144 17.26 7.64 -5.24
C ALA A 144 18.34 6.59 -4.87
N ILE A 145 19.47 6.55 -5.60
CA ILE A 145 20.56 5.59 -5.38
C ILE A 145 21.93 6.31 -5.29
N ALA A 146 21.96 7.56 -4.79
CA ALA A 146 23.19 8.31 -4.56
C ALA A 146 23.36 8.69 -3.09
#